data_AF-A0A949X8U2-F1
#
_entry.id   AF-A0A949X8U2-F1
#
_cell.length_a   1.000
_cell.length_b   1.000
_cell.length_c   1.000
_cell.angle_alpha   90.00
_cell.angle_beta   90.00
_cell.angle_gamma   90.00
#
_symmetry.space_group_name_H-M   'P 1'
#
loop_
_entity.id
_entity.type
_entity.pdbx_description
1 polymer ?
#
loop_
_entity_poly.entity_id
_entity_poly.type
_entity_poly.pdbx_seq_one_letter_code
_entity_poly.pdbx_strand_id
1 'polypeptide(L)'
;MANTDVSQIIGSADAHTAVAGEIRTARPLRFLGWFTFLILVVGLISMLSYSLTASELMRSDNPALAAWWEAHQFHFMEGGATAFGVLLGIRIAGSLVTGSDQRSRAELVALVFAIIAFAPLIHVCAVAARLGWNGNGASLASWLISREGYETGRQIDKIIVAGVYFLKTAGFALLAGLSIMAIAYAAAIALEPANMETKRT
;
A
#
# COMPACT_ATOMS: atom_id res chain seq x y z
N MET A 1 56.52 23.92 -13.17
CA MET A 1 55.75 23.33 -14.28
C MET A 1 54.77 22.35 -13.68
N ALA A 2 53.49 22.57 -13.97
CA ALA A 2 52.36 22.16 -13.16
C ALA A 2 51.97 20.68 -13.39
N ASN A 3 51.69 19.98 -12.29
CA ASN A 3 51.23 18.59 -12.25
C ASN A 3 49.75 18.58 -11.80
N THR A 4 48.89 19.26 -12.56
CA THR A 4 47.51 19.58 -12.16
C THR A 4 46.44 18.75 -12.90
N ASP A 5 46.81 17.98 -13.92
CA ASP A 5 45.80 17.39 -14.82
C ASP A 5 45.32 15.98 -14.42
N VAL A 6 46.05 15.24 -13.59
CA VAL A 6 45.68 13.84 -13.29
C VAL A 6 44.61 13.73 -12.19
N SER A 7 44.59 14.64 -11.22
CA SER A 7 43.61 14.62 -10.13
C SER A 7 42.21 15.08 -10.58
N GLN A 8 42.11 15.93 -11.61
CA GLN A 8 40.84 16.39 -12.15
C GLN A 8 40.12 15.33 -13.00
N ILE A 9 40.88 14.46 -13.68
CA ILE A 9 40.31 13.40 -14.52
C ILE A 9 39.67 12.30 -13.65
N ILE A 10 40.32 11.91 -12.55
CA ILE A 10 39.81 10.87 -11.64
C ILE A 10 38.52 11.35 -10.95
N GLY A 11 38.48 12.61 -10.48
CA GLY A 11 37.27 13.19 -9.90
C GLY A 11 36.09 13.31 -10.88
N SER A 12 36.36 13.49 -12.18
CA SER A 12 35.31 13.57 -13.21
C SER A 12 34.74 12.20 -13.62
N ALA A 13 35.57 11.15 -13.62
CA ALA A 13 35.14 9.79 -13.96
C ALA A 13 34.26 9.18 -12.87
N ASP A 14 34.58 9.44 -11.60
CA ASP A 14 33.78 9.01 -10.44
C ASP A 14 32.45 9.78 -10.36
N ALA A 15 32.44 11.07 -10.73
CA ALA A 15 31.21 11.85 -10.83
C ALA A 15 30.27 11.35 -11.94
N HIS A 16 30.79 10.97 -13.11
CA HIS A 16 29.97 10.46 -14.20
C HIS A 16 29.39 9.06 -13.93
N THR A 17 30.10 8.21 -13.19
CA THR A 17 29.60 6.90 -12.77
C THR A 17 28.61 6.98 -11.62
N ALA A 18 28.80 7.91 -10.67
CA ALA A 18 27.84 8.19 -9.60
C ALA A 18 26.51 8.73 -10.16
N VAL A 19 26.55 9.68 -11.12
CA VAL A 19 25.35 10.23 -11.76
C VAL A 19 24.64 9.19 -12.64
N ALA A 20 25.38 8.31 -13.31
CA ALA A 20 24.78 7.21 -14.08
C ALA A 20 24.13 6.12 -13.19
N GLY A 21 24.66 5.90 -11.98
CA GLY A 21 24.08 5.02 -10.96
C GLY A 21 22.83 5.59 -10.28
N GLU A 22 22.81 6.90 -10.02
CA GLU A 22 21.65 7.60 -9.43
C GLU A 22 20.44 7.64 -10.36
N ILE A 23 20.65 7.82 -11.68
CA ILE A 23 19.54 7.94 -12.64
C ILE A 23 18.80 6.59 -12.84
N ARG A 24 19.48 5.45 -12.69
CA ARG A 24 18.87 4.12 -12.86
C ARG A 24 18.10 3.61 -11.65
N THR A 25 18.41 4.08 -10.44
CA THR A 25 17.79 3.59 -9.20
C THR A 25 16.60 4.43 -8.72
N ALA A 26 16.49 5.71 -9.13
CA ALA A 26 15.42 6.60 -8.68
C ALA A 26 14.04 6.35 -9.33
N ARG A 27 13.98 5.73 -10.51
CA ARG A 27 12.72 5.51 -11.25
C ARG A 27 11.74 4.52 -10.59
N PRO A 28 12.15 3.30 -10.16
CA PRO A 28 11.20 2.32 -9.61
C PRO A 28 10.49 2.79 -8.33
N LEU A 29 11.18 3.58 -7.49
CA LEU A 29 10.62 4.10 -6.23
C LEU A 29 9.50 5.15 -6.42
N ARG A 30 9.55 5.91 -7.53
CA ARG A 30 8.49 6.89 -7.86
C ARG A 30 7.22 6.20 -8.37
N PHE A 31 7.36 5.14 -9.17
CA PHE A 31 6.22 4.34 -9.64
C PHE A 31 5.51 3.65 -8.48
N LEU A 32 6.25 3.06 -7.55
CA LEU A 32 5.67 2.41 -6.37
C LEU A 32 4.90 3.40 -5.51
N GLY A 33 5.47 4.58 -5.23
CA GLY A 33 4.79 5.64 -4.48
C GLY A 33 3.51 6.13 -5.17
N TRP A 34 3.55 6.32 -6.49
CA TRP A 34 2.38 6.72 -7.26
C TRP A 34 1.29 5.63 -7.26
N PHE A 35 1.68 4.36 -7.37
CA PHE A 35 0.75 3.24 -7.32
C PHE A 35 0.09 3.10 -5.93
N THR A 36 0.87 3.24 -4.85
CA THR A 36 0.32 3.28 -3.48
C THR A 36 -0.67 4.42 -3.31
N PHE A 37 -0.36 5.61 -3.83
CA PHE A 37 -1.25 6.76 -3.78
C PHE A 37 -2.54 6.52 -4.58
N LEU A 38 -2.44 5.99 -5.80
CA LEU A 38 -3.60 5.71 -6.64
C LEU A 38 -4.54 4.69 -5.98
N ILE A 39 -3.97 3.62 -5.41
CA ILE A 39 -4.75 2.62 -4.67
C ILE A 39 -5.43 3.23 -3.44
N LEU A 40 -4.73 4.07 -2.69
CA LEU A 40 -5.32 4.80 -1.56
C LEU A 40 -6.50 5.65 -2.02
N VAL A 41 -6.34 6.41 -3.10
CA VAL A 41 -7.40 7.25 -3.66
C VAL A 41 -8.60 6.41 -4.09
N VAL A 42 -8.39 5.31 -4.82
CA VAL A 42 -9.48 4.40 -5.23
C VAL A 42 -10.21 3.82 -4.01
N GLY A 43 -9.47 3.40 -3.00
CA GLY A 43 -10.02 2.88 -1.75
C GLY A 43 -10.85 3.92 -0.98
N LEU A 44 -10.34 5.15 -0.85
CA LEU A 44 -11.03 6.26 -0.18
C LEU A 44 -12.27 6.71 -0.95
N ILE A 45 -12.21 6.81 -2.28
CA ILE A 45 -13.37 7.14 -3.11
C ILE A 45 -14.44 6.06 -2.95
N SER A 46 -14.05 4.79 -2.95
CA SER A 46 -14.99 3.67 -2.77
C SER A 46 -15.61 3.66 -1.37
N MET A 47 -14.84 3.97 -0.33
CA MET A 47 -15.31 4.15 1.05
C MET A 47 -16.31 5.31 1.17
N LEU A 48 -15.99 6.46 0.58
CA LEU A 48 -16.88 7.63 0.57
C LEU A 48 -18.14 7.36 -0.23
N SER A 49 -18.01 6.73 -1.40
CA SER A 49 -19.15 6.31 -2.21
C SER A 49 -20.10 5.41 -1.43
N TYR A 50 -19.55 4.41 -0.73
CA TYR A 50 -20.32 3.49 0.08
C TYR A 50 -21.03 4.19 1.24
N SER A 51 -20.31 5.06 1.96
CA SER A 51 -20.86 5.77 3.13
C SER A 51 -21.89 6.85 2.75
N LEU A 52 -21.71 7.51 1.60
CA LEU A 52 -22.61 8.55 1.08
C LEU A 52 -23.75 8.01 0.20
N THR A 53 -23.84 6.69 0.00
CA THR A 53 -24.92 6.08 -0.81
C THR A 53 -24.91 6.56 -2.26
N ALA A 54 -23.73 6.73 -2.87
CA ALA A 54 -23.59 7.31 -4.22
C ALA A 54 -24.30 6.49 -5.31
N SER A 55 -24.52 5.19 -5.10
CA SER A 55 -25.34 4.35 -5.98
C SER A 55 -26.77 4.88 -6.12
N GLU A 56 -27.34 5.50 -5.08
CA GLU A 56 -28.69 6.06 -5.12
C GLU A 56 -28.75 7.30 -6.03
N LEU A 57 -27.71 8.13 -5.99
CA LEU A 57 -27.58 9.31 -6.85
C LEU A 57 -27.40 8.91 -8.32
N MET A 58 -26.67 7.83 -8.59
CA MET A 58 -26.49 7.31 -9.96
C MET A 58 -27.74 6.63 -10.51
N ARG A 59 -28.67 6.21 -9.64
CA ARG A 59 -29.82 5.38 -10.04
C ARG A 59 -30.82 6.14 -10.93
N SER A 60 -30.88 7.48 -10.83
CA SER A 60 -31.73 8.30 -11.71
C SER A 60 -31.22 8.34 -13.15
N ASP A 61 -29.90 8.33 -13.33
CA ASP A 61 -29.26 8.59 -14.62
C ASP A 61 -28.87 7.28 -15.32
N ASN A 62 -28.38 6.29 -14.56
CA ASN A 62 -27.98 5.00 -15.07
C ASN A 62 -28.19 3.88 -14.03
N PRO A 63 -29.37 3.22 -14.02
CA PRO A 63 -29.69 2.21 -13.01
C PRO A 63 -28.83 0.96 -13.11
N ALA A 64 -28.35 0.60 -14.31
CA ALA A 64 -27.48 -0.56 -14.50
C ALA A 64 -26.09 -0.32 -13.88
N LEU A 65 -25.52 0.86 -14.12
CA LEU A 65 -24.25 1.26 -13.49
C LEU A 65 -24.39 1.37 -11.97
N ALA A 66 -25.49 1.94 -11.48
CA ALA A 66 -25.78 2.05 -10.06
C ALA A 66 -25.83 0.68 -9.36
N ALA A 67 -26.54 -0.29 -9.95
CA ALA A 67 -26.64 -1.64 -9.41
C ALA A 67 -25.29 -2.39 -9.43
N TRP A 68 -24.53 -2.26 -10.52
CA TRP A 68 -23.19 -2.83 -10.59
C TRP A 68 -22.28 -2.23 -9.53
N TRP A 69 -22.27 -0.90 -9.39
CA TRP A 69 -21.42 -0.22 -8.44
C TRP A 69 -21.80 -0.52 -6.99
N GLU A 70 -23.08 -0.56 -6.67
CA GLU A 70 -23.58 -0.96 -5.35
C GLU A 70 -23.06 -2.34 -4.93
N ALA A 71 -23.00 -3.29 -5.87
CA ALA A 71 -22.47 -4.63 -5.63
C ALA A 71 -20.94 -4.68 -5.45
N HIS A 72 -20.18 -3.73 -6.01
CA HIS A 72 -18.72 -3.80 -6.05
C HIS A 72 -18.00 -2.74 -5.19
N GLN A 73 -18.64 -1.63 -4.82
CA GLN A 73 -18.00 -0.53 -4.08
C GLN A 73 -17.33 -0.97 -2.78
N PHE A 74 -17.93 -1.95 -2.09
CA PHE A 74 -17.36 -2.50 -0.87
C PHE A 74 -16.10 -3.34 -1.15
N HIS A 75 -16.09 -4.13 -2.22
CA HIS A 75 -14.91 -4.88 -2.65
C HIS A 75 -13.78 -3.97 -3.14
N PHE A 76 -14.09 -2.86 -3.82
CA PHE A 76 -13.08 -1.86 -4.17
C PHE A 76 -12.49 -1.17 -2.94
N MET A 77 -13.31 -0.89 -1.93
CA MET A 77 -12.85 -0.34 -0.65
C MET A 77 -11.92 -1.34 0.07
N GLU A 78 -12.34 -2.59 0.25
CA GLU A 78 -11.53 -3.64 0.89
C GLU A 78 -10.23 -3.90 0.13
N GLY A 79 -10.33 -4.11 -1.19
CA GLY A 79 -9.17 -4.32 -2.06
C GLY A 79 -8.21 -3.14 -2.05
N GLY A 80 -8.73 -1.91 -2.10
CA GLY A 80 -7.94 -0.69 -2.01
C GLY A 80 -7.23 -0.57 -0.66
N ALA A 81 -7.93 -0.79 0.46
CA ALA A 81 -7.35 -0.77 1.80
C ALA A 81 -6.24 -1.82 1.96
N THR A 82 -6.50 -3.05 1.52
CA THR A 82 -5.53 -4.15 1.60
C THR A 82 -4.30 -3.87 0.75
N ALA A 83 -4.47 -3.46 -0.50
CA ALA A 83 -3.34 -3.15 -1.37
C ALA A 83 -2.52 -1.97 -0.84
N PHE A 84 -3.19 -0.93 -0.34
CA PHE A 84 -2.53 0.21 0.30
C PHE A 84 -1.70 -0.24 1.51
N GLY A 85 -2.28 -1.01 2.41
CA GLY A 85 -1.61 -1.54 3.60
C GLY A 85 -0.38 -2.37 3.24
N VAL A 86 -0.53 -3.36 2.36
CA VAL A 86 0.58 -4.22 1.93
C VAL A 86 1.73 -3.41 1.33
N LEU A 87 1.43 -2.50 0.39
CA LEU A 87 2.46 -1.69 -0.27
C LEU A 87 3.16 -0.74 0.71
N LEU A 88 2.41 -0.15 1.64
CA LEU A 88 2.97 0.69 2.70
C LEU A 88 3.88 -0.13 3.63
N GLY A 89 3.47 -1.34 4.00
CA GLY A 89 4.29 -2.27 4.79
C GLY A 89 5.59 -2.64 4.08
N ILE A 90 5.52 -3.02 2.80
CA ILE A 90 6.71 -3.33 1.98
C ILE A 90 7.65 -2.12 1.93
N ARG A 91 7.12 -0.92 1.72
CA ARG A 91 7.93 0.32 1.66
C ARG A 91 8.61 0.63 2.99
N ILE A 92 7.90 0.49 4.12
CA ILE A 92 8.45 0.72 5.45
C ILE A 92 9.55 -0.31 5.73
N ALA A 93 9.28 -1.61 5.54
CA ALA A 93 10.28 -2.65 5.75
C ALA A 93 11.49 -2.51 4.82
N GLY A 94 11.29 -2.16 3.55
CA GLY A 94 12.38 -1.92 2.61
C GLY A 94 13.26 -0.74 3.01
N SER A 95 12.70 0.29 3.65
CA SER A 95 13.49 1.41 4.18
C SER A 95 14.44 1.03 5.32
N LEU A 96 14.21 -0.12 5.97
CA LEU A 96 15.06 -0.65 7.04
C LEU A 96 16.24 -1.50 6.51
N VAL A 97 16.29 -1.80 5.21
CA VAL A 97 17.35 -2.60 4.59
C VAL A 97 18.52 -1.69 4.19
N THR A 98 19.73 -2.03 4.64
CA THR A 98 20.94 -1.20 4.51
C THR A 98 21.64 -1.29 3.14
N GLY A 99 21.36 -2.30 2.32
CA GLY A 99 21.93 -2.47 0.98
C GLY A 99 20.96 -2.13 -0.16
N SER A 100 21.31 -1.21 -1.06
CA SER A 100 20.45 -0.76 -2.17
C SER A 100 20.04 -1.88 -3.14
N ASP A 101 21.00 -2.75 -3.47
CA ASP A 101 20.79 -3.82 -4.45
C ASP A 101 19.99 -4.97 -3.83
N GLN A 102 20.31 -5.34 -2.59
CA GLN A 102 19.57 -6.33 -1.82
C GLN A 102 18.14 -5.87 -1.56
N ARG A 103 17.96 -4.60 -1.20
CA ARG A 103 16.65 -3.96 -1.03
C ARG A 103 15.83 -4.04 -2.32
N SER A 104 16.39 -3.64 -3.46
CA SER A 104 15.66 -3.63 -4.74
C SER A 104 15.21 -5.03 -5.15
N ARG A 105 16.07 -6.04 -4.95
CA ARG A 105 15.73 -7.45 -5.22
C ARG A 105 14.66 -7.97 -4.26
N ALA A 106 14.80 -7.70 -2.96
CA ALA A 106 13.83 -8.11 -1.96
C ALA A 106 12.47 -7.42 -2.17
N GLU A 107 12.44 -6.14 -2.54
CA GLU A 107 11.21 -5.41 -2.87
C GLU A 107 10.51 -6.03 -4.09
N LEU A 108 11.24 -6.43 -5.14
CA LEU A 108 10.66 -7.14 -6.29
C LEU A 108 10.06 -8.49 -5.91
N VAL A 109 10.79 -9.29 -5.13
CA VAL A 109 10.29 -10.60 -4.63
C VAL A 109 9.06 -10.39 -3.73
N ALA A 110 9.10 -9.39 -2.86
CA ALA A 110 7.98 -9.03 -1.99
C ALA A 110 6.74 -8.61 -2.80
N LEU A 111 6.91 -7.86 -3.88
CA LEU A 111 5.81 -7.49 -4.78
C LEU A 111 5.19 -8.72 -5.46
N VAL A 112 6.01 -9.69 -5.89
CA VAL A 112 5.50 -10.94 -6.46
C VAL A 112 4.69 -11.71 -5.41
N PHE A 113 5.21 -11.86 -4.20
CA PHE A 113 4.47 -12.50 -3.10
C PHE A 113 3.21 -11.73 -2.73
N ALA A 114 3.24 -10.41 -2.74
CA ALA A 114 2.06 -9.58 -2.49
C ALA A 114 0.98 -9.80 -3.55
N ILE A 115 1.34 -9.89 -4.83
CA ILE A 115 0.40 -10.18 -5.93
C ILE A 115 -0.26 -11.56 -5.72
N ILE A 116 0.55 -12.58 -5.42
CA ILE A 116 0.05 -13.96 -5.19
C ILE A 116 -0.85 -14.01 -3.96
N ALA A 117 -0.46 -13.34 -2.88
CA ALA A 117 -1.20 -13.33 -1.62
C ALA A 117 -2.37 -12.35 -1.61
N PHE A 118 -2.56 -11.52 -2.65
CA PHE A 118 -3.51 -10.41 -2.60
C PHE A 118 -4.96 -10.86 -2.40
N ALA A 119 -5.45 -11.78 -3.23
CA ALA A 119 -6.81 -12.30 -3.14
C ALA A 119 -7.13 -12.92 -1.76
N PRO A 120 -6.32 -13.85 -1.21
CA PRO A 120 -6.58 -14.38 0.13
C PRO A 120 -6.41 -13.31 1.22
N LEU A 121 -5.48 -12.36 1.08
CA LEU A 121 -5.29 -11.28 2.05
C LEU A 121 -6.50 -10.34 2.14
N ILE A 122 -7.19 -10.06 1.03
CA ILE A 122 -8.44 -9.29 1.06
C ILE A 122 -9.45 -9.97 2.00
N HIS A 123 -9.70 -11.27 1.80
CA HIS A 123 -10.66 -12.00 2.62
C HIS A 123 -10.27 -12.06 4.10
N VAL A 124 -9.00 -12.33 4.40
CA VAL A 124 -8.52 -12.42 5.80
C VAL A 124 -8.58 -11.04 6.48
N CYS A 125 -8.12 -9.98 5.82
CA CYS A 125 -8.15 -8.63 6.38
C CYS A 125 -9.59 -8.13 6.56
N ALA A 126 -10.48 -8.43 5.62
CA ALA A 126 -11.90 -8.10 5.72
C ALA A 126 -12.56 -8.76 6.93
N VAL A 127 -12.33 -10.05 7.16
CA VAL A 127 -12.84 -10.79 8.32
C VAL A 127 -12.24 -10.23 9.62
N ALA A 128 -10.93 -9.99 9.65
CA ALA A 128 -10.25 -9.44 10.82
C ALA A 128 -10.74 -8.02 11.15
N ALA A 129 -11.01 -7.19 10.15
CA ALA A 129 -11.53 -5.83 10.35
C ALA A 129 -12.92 -5.82 11.02
N ARG A 130 -13.72 -6.88 10.86
CA ARG A 130 -15.02 -7.04 11.52
C ARG A 130 -14.91 -7.41 13.00
N LEU A 131 -13.76 -7.92 13.45
CA LEU A 131 -13.56 -8.29 14.86
C LEU A 131 -13.60 -7.06 15.77
N GLY A 132 -14.36 -7.13 16.86
CA GLY A 132 -14.43 -6.08 17.88
C GLY A 132 -15.38 -4.93 17.57
N TRP A 133 -16.03 -4.91 16.39
CA TRP A 133 -17.19 -4.04 16.15
C TRP A 133 -18.47 -4.82 16.40
N ASN A 134 -18.74 -5.11 17.67
CA ASN A 134 -20.02 -5.66 18.10
C ASN A 134 -20.98 -4.46 18.09
N GLY A 135 -22.17 -4.56 17.49
CA GLY A 135 -23.12 -3.45 17.22
C GLY A 135 -23.59 -2.59 18.41
N ASN A 136 -22.92 -2.64 19.56
CA ASN A 136 -23.04 -1.75 20.71
C ASN A 136 -22.52 -0.32 20.47
N GLY A 137 -22.21 0.06 19.21
CA GLY A 137 -21.91 1.43 18.80
C GLY A 137 -23.07 2.42 18.97
N ALA A 138 -24.19 1.98 19.54
CA ALA A 138 -25.35 2.78 19.87
C ALA A 138 -25.01 4.08 20.62
N SER A 139 -23.93 4.12 21.42
CA SER A 139 -23.52 5.33 22.13
C SER A 139 -22.98 6.44 21.21
N LEU A 140 -22.16 6.09 20.20
CA LEU A 140 -21.61 7.08 19.27
C LEU A 140 -22.68 7.57 18.30
N ALA A 141 -23.47 6.65 17.74
CA ALA A 141 -24.55 6.98 16.82
C ALA A 141 -25.64 7.81 17.50
N SER A 142 -26.04 7.47 18.73
CA SER A 142 -27.03 8.26 19.49
C SER A 142 -26.49 9.64 19.87
N TRP A 143 -25.21 9.74 20.26
CA TRP A 143 -24.58 11.04 20.53
C TRP A 143 -24.54 11.93 19.28
N LEU A 144 -24.12 11.39 18.13
CA LEU A 144 -24.10 12.11 16.84
C LEU A 144 -25.49 12.59 16.43
N ILE A 145 -26.49 11.70 16.49
CA ILE A 145 -27.88 12.02 16.18
C ILE A 145 -28.42 13.11 17.11
N SER A 146 -28.08 13.05 18.41
CA SER A 146 -28.53 14.04 19.39
C SER A 146 -27.95 15.44 19.15
N ARG A 147 -26.78 15.53 18.53
CA ARG A 147 -26.05 16.80 18.30
C ARG A 147 -26.35 17.41 16.93
N GLU A 148 -26.34 16.61 15.87
CA GLU A 148 -26.39 17.06 14.47
C GLU A 148 -27.74 16.78 13.80
N GLY A 149 -28.66 16.13 14.51
CA GLY A 149 -29.94 15.67 13.96
C GLY A 149 -29.83 14.28 13.32
N TYR A 150 -30.98 13.68 13.03
CA TYR A 150 -31.07 12.27 12.61
C TYR A 150 -30.37 11.99 11.27
N GLU A 151 -30.66 12.78 10.24
CA GLU A 151 -30.11 12.57 8.89
C GLU A 151 -28.60 12.77 8.85
N THR A 152 -28.12 13.94 9.31
CA THR A 152 -26.70 14.29 9.33
C THR A 152 -25.91 13.37 10.27
N GLY A 153 -26.43 13.10 11.47
CA GLY A 153 -25.78 12.23 12.45
C GLY A 153 -25.60 10.80 11.92
N ARG A 154 -26.62 10.27 11.23
CA ARG A 154 -26.55 8.93 10.61
C ARG A 154 -25.56 8.86 9.44
N GLN A 155 -25.45 9.92 8.63
CA GLN A 155 -24.44 9.97 7.57
C GLN A 155 -23.03 10.04 8.14
N ILE A 156 -22.80 10.87 9.16
CA ILE A 156 -21.50 10.97 9.83
C ILE A 156 -21.11 9.62 10.46
N ASP A 157 -22.05 8.94 11.13
CA ASP A 157 -21.82 7.61 11.70
C ASP A 157 -21.39 6.61 10.62
N LYS A 158 -22.08 6.56 9.47
CA LYS A 158 -21.68 5.69 8.34
C LYS A 158 -20.26 5.97 7.84
N ILE A 159 -19.89 7.25 7.70
CA ILE A 159 -18.54 7.64 7.26
C ILE A 159 -17.50 7.18 8.29
N ILE A 160 -17.76 7.39 9.58
CA ILE A 160 -16.84 6.97 10.66
C ILE A 160 -16.68 5.46 10.67
N VAL A 161 -17.78 4.70 10.61
CA VAL A 161 -17.74 3.24 10.61
C VAL A 161 -16.99 2.71 9.39
N ALA A 162 -17.29 3.23 8.20
CA ALA A 162 -16.57 2.86 6.98
C ALA A 162 -15.08 3.22 7.05
N GLY A 163 -14.75 4.38 7.61
CA GLY A 163 -13.37 4.83 7.83
C GLY A 163 -12.59 3.93 8.80
N VAL A 164 -13.19 3.57 9.93
CA VAL A 164 -12.59 2.62 10.88
C VAL A 164 -12.37 1.27 10.22
N TYR A 165 -13.34 0.80 9.43
CA TYR A 165 -13.22 -0.46 8.70
C TYR A 165 -12.08 -0.43 7.69
N PHE A 166 -11.97 0.64 6.91
CA PHE A 166 -10.88 0.87 5.96
C PHE A 166 -9.53 0.87 6.69
N LEU A 167 -9.40 1.63 7.78
CA LEU A 167 -8.15 1.75 8.53
C LEU A 167 -7.72 0.42 9.17
N LYS A 168 -8.66 -0.36 9.72
CA LYS A 168 -8.36 -1.70 10.27
C LYS A 168 -7.89 -2.65 9.18
N THR A 169 -8.57 -2.66 8.03
CA THR A 169 -8.19 -3.49 6.88
C THR A 169 -6.79 -3.13 6.40
N ALA A 170 -6.50 -1.83 6.22
CA ALA A 170 -5.18 -1.34 5.86
C ALA A 170 -4.12 -1.67 6.93
N GLY A 171 -4.46 -1.58 8.22
CA GLY A 171 -3.56 -1.89 9.33
C GLY A 171 -3.14 -3.36 9.36
N PHE A 172 -4.10 -4.30 9.23
CA PHE A 172 -3.78 -5.73 9.14
C PHE A 172 -2.97 -6.05 7.89
N ALA A 173 -3.33 -5.45 6.76
CA ALA A 173 -2.60 -5.61 5.51
C ALA A 173 -1.17 -5.04 5.57
N LEU A 174 -0.95 -3.97 6.34
CA LEU A 174 0.38 -3.42 6.61
C LEU A 174 1.26 -4.42 7.34
N LEU A 175 0.74 -5.09 8.37
CA LEU A 175 1.47 -6.15 9.06
C LEU A 175 1.84 -7.28 8.10
N ALA A 176 0.91 -7.69 7.23
CA ALA A 176 1.19 -8.67 6.19
C ALA A 176 2.28 -8.19 5.22
N GLY A 177 2.26 -6.93 4.80
CA GLY A 177 3.29 -6.33 3.95
C GLY A 177 4.68 -6.33 4.59
N LEU A 178 4.77 -6.01 5.88
CA LEU A 178 6.01 -6.12 6.66
C LEU A 178 6.52 -7.58 6.67
N SER A 179 5.64 -8.55 6.94
CA SER A 179 5.99 -9.97 6.97
C SER A 179 6.43 -10.49 5.60
N ILE A 180 5.74 -10.10 4.52
CA ILE A 180 6.10 -10.48 3.15
C ILE A 180 7.50 -9.96 2.81
N MET A 181 7.82 -8.71 3.17
CA MET A 181 9.15 -8.16 2.93
C MET A 181 10.23 -8.88 3.73
N ALA A 182 9.95 -9.25 4.99
CA ALA A 182 10.88 -10.04 5.79
C ALA A 182 11.16 -11.42 5.16
N ILE A 183 10.12 -12.11 4.69
CA ILE A 183 10.25 -13.40 3.98
C ILE A 183 11.03 -13.23 2.68
N ALA A 184 10.72 -12.19 1.89
CA ALA A 184 11.39 -11.91 0.63
C ALA A 184 12.88 -11.62 0.82
N TYR A 185 13.23 -10.88 1.89
CA TYR A 185 14.63 -10.61 2.24
C TYR A 185 15.38 -11.88 2.67
N ALA A 186 14.76 -12.72 3.51
CA ALA A 186 15.34 -14.01 3.90
C ALA A 186 15.56 -14.95 2.70
N ALA A 187 14.58 -15.00 1.78
CA ALA A 187 14.70 -15.76 0.53
C ALA A 187 15.81 -15.21 -0.37
N ALA A 188 15.96 -13.89 -0.47
CA ALA A 188 17.01 -13.26 -1.28
C ALA A 188 18.41 -13.60 -0.75
N ILE A 189 18.60 -13.67 0.56
CA ILE A 189 19.87 -14.10 1.18
C ILE A 189 20.13 -15.59 0.93
N ALA A 190 19.11 -16.44 1.14
CA ALA A 190 19.26 -17.89 0.99
C ALA A 190 19.55 -18.33 -0.45
N LEU A 191 19.12 -17.54 -1.43
CA LEU A 191 19.31 -17.81 -2.86
C LEU A 191 20.58 -17.18 -3.45
N GLU A 192 21.39 -16.48 -2.65
CA GLU A 192 22.65 -15.92 -3.12
C GLU A 192 23.63 -17.10 -3.37
N PRO A 193 23.95 -17.43 -4.63
CA PRO A 193 24.77 -18.61 -4.92
C PRO A 193 26.17 -18.43 -4.35
N ALA A 194 26.80 -19.55 -4.00
CA ALA A 194 28.18 -19.66 -3.52
C ALA A 194 29.26 -19.22 -4.55
N ASN A 195 29.04 -18.14 -5.28
CA ASN A 195 29.98 -17.48 -6.20
C ASN A 195 31.18 -16.83 -5.48
N MET A 196 31.35 -17.08 -4.18
CA MET A 196 32.52 -16.69 -3.39
C MET A 196 33.63 -17.75 -3.41
N GLU A 197 33.39 -18.97 -3.91
CA GLU A 197 34.45 -19.98 -4.05
C GLU A 197 35.33 -19.77 -5.29
N THR A 198 34.83 -19.17 -6.36
CA THR A 198 35.58 -19.03 -7.63
C THR A 198 36.47 -17.78 -7.72
N LYS A 199 36.45 -16.89 -6.72
CA LYS A 199 37.34 -15.70 -6.66
C LYS A 199 38.57 -15.90 -5.77
N ARG A 200 38.76 -17.10 -5.19
CA ARG A 200 39.90 -17.45 -4.33
C ARG A 200 40.92 -18.40 -4.97
N THR A 201 40.77 -18.71 -6.25
CA THR A 201 41.77 -19.48 -7.02
C THR A 201 42.35 -18.64 -8.14
#